data_AF-A0A7S9VPR9-F1
#
_entry.id   AF-A0A7S9VPR9-F1
#
_cell.length_a   1.000
_cell.length_b   1.000
_cell.length_c   1.000
_cell.angle_alpha   90.00
_cell.angle_beta   90.00
_cell.angle_gamma   90.00
#
_symmetry.space_group_name_H-M   'P 1'
#
loop_
_entity.id
_entity.type
_entity.pdbx_description
1 polymer ?
#
loop_
_entity_poly.entity_id
_entity_poly.type
_entity_poly.pdbx_seq_one_letter_code
_entity_poly.pdbx_strand_id
1 'polypeptide(L)'
;MKGPLKTRQRVLRVRHVQHAMAVAETARARDEADGIERNADRLRKVRSDLFSNPGMATGANFAAMQELAGRLEQAGRQLDGALYDARRKVEAKEGLTLAANRDREIAEKLKDRARADLEEWRETKLAALPRYRRMQRTGDV
;
A
#
# COMPACT_ATOMS: atom_id res chain seq x y z
N MET A 1 4.90 -14.10 33.15
CA MET A 1 5.71 -13.72 31.97
C MET A 1 5.24 -14.25 30.60
N LYS A 2 4.42 -15.32 30.49
CA LYS A 2 3.89 -15.76 29.18
C LYS A 2 2.79 -14.85 28.59
N GLY A 3 2.11 -14.06 29.44
CA GLY A 3 1.03 -13.15 29.04
C GLY A 3 1.46 -12.05 28.06
N PRO A 4 2.49 -11.24 28.39
CA PRO A 4 2.99 -10.18 27.50
C PRO A 4 3.35 -10.69 26.09
N LEU A 5 4.04 -11.83 25.98
CA LEU A 5 4.39 -12.43 24.69
C LEU A 5 3.15 -12.77 23.84
N LYS A 6 2.12 -13.40 24.44
CA LYS A 6 0.86 -13.71 23.74
C LYS A 6 0.15 -12.45 23.25
N THR A 7 0.12 -11.40 24.07
CA THR A 7 -0.47 -10.11 23.68
C THR A 7 0.27 -9.51 22.49
N ARG A 8 1.61 -9.46 22.52
CA ARG A 8 2.43 -8.93 21.41
C ARG A 8 2.26 -9.73 20.13
N GLN A 9 2.16 -11.06 20.23
CA GLN A 9 1.88 -11.92 19.08
C GLN A 9 0.51 -11.61 18.45
N ARG A 10 -0.52 -11.37 19.27
CA ARG A 10 -1.85 -10.98 18.77
C ARG A 10 -1.81 -9.62 18.06
N VAL A 11 -1.13 -8.64 18.65
CA VAL A 11 -0.95 -7.30 18.04
C VAL A 11 -0.23 -7.43 16.70
N LEU A 12 0.84 -8.23 16.63
CA LEU A 12 1.57 -8.44 15.38
C LEU A 12 0.69 -9.03 14.27
N ARG A 13 -0.21 -9.97 14.60
CA ARG A 13 -1.18 -10.50 13.61
C ARG A 13 -2.11 -9.42 13.09
N VAL A 14 -2.63 -8.57 13.97
CA VAL A 14 -3.48 -7.43 13.56
C VAL A 14 -2.71 -6.47 12.66
N ARG A 15 -1.45 -6.15 13.00
CA ARG A 15 -0.60 -5.28 12.16
C ARG A 15 -0.29 -5.87 10.79
N HIS A 16 -0.11 -7.19 10.68
CA HIS A 16 0.02 -7.86 9.38
C HIS A 16 -1.21 -7.67 8.51
N VAL A 17 -2.41 -7.87 9.06
CA VAL A 17 -3.67 -7.68 8.33
C VAL A 17 -3.84 -6.23 7.91
N GLN A 18 -3.58 -5.27 8.80
CA GLN A 18 -3.68 -3.85 8.49
C GLN A 18 -2.70 -3.41 7.39
N HIS A 19 -1.46 -3.89 7.44
CA HIS A 19 -0.48 -3.65 6.37
C HIS A 19 -0.96 -4.25 5.04
N ALA A 20 -1.44 -5.50 5.04
CA ALA A 20 -1.96 -6.13 3.82
C ALA A 20 -3.17 -5.38 3.24
N MET A 21 -4.07 -4.88 4.10
CA MET A 21 -5.19 -4.04 3.68
C MET A 21 -4.71 -2.72 3.06
N ALA A 22 -3.74 -2.03 3.68
CA ALA A 22 -3.19 -0.78 3.15
C ALA A 22 -2.52 -0.98 1.78
N VAL A 23 -1.77 -2.08 1.61
CA VAL A 23 -1.18 -2.47 0.31
C VAL A 23 -2.27 -2.69 -0.73
N ALA A 24 -3.32 -3.44 -0.39
CA ALA A 24 -4.42 -3.71 -1.32
C ALA A 24 -5.20 -2.44 -1.71
N GLU A 25 -5.43 -1.52 -0.76
CA GLU A 25 -6.07 -0.23 -1.04
C GLU A 25 -5.21 0.65 -1.96
N THR A 26 -3.89 0.63 -1.76
CA THR A 26 -2.95 1.36 -2.61
C THR A 26 -2.93 0.79 -4.02
N ALA A 27 -2.94 -0.53 -4.17
CA ALA A 27 -3.03 -1.18 -5.48
C ALA A 27 -4.32 -0.76 -6.22
N ARG A 28 -5.47 -0.80 -5.54
CA ARG A 28 -6.75 -0.34 -6.13
C ARG A 28 -6.72 1.13 -6.56
N ALA A 29 -6.10 2.00 -5.77
CA ALA A 29 -5.97 3.41 -6.12
C ALA A 29 -5.09 3.61 -7.38
N ARG A 30 -4.02 2.81 -7.51
CA ARG A 30 -3.17 2.81 -8.72
C ARG A 30 -3.95 2.31 -9.93
N ASP A 31 -4.66 1.20 -9.81
CA ASP A 31 -5.50 0.67 -10.89
C ASP A 31 -6.54 1.68 -11.40
N GLU A 32 -7.13 2.45 -10.48
CA GLU A 32 -8.05 3.55 -10.79
C GLU A 32 -7.35 4.67 -11.58
N ALA A 33 -6.19 5.14 -11.12
CA ALA A 33 -5.40 6.15 -11.82
C ALA A 33 -4.97 5.68 -13.23
N ASP A 34 -4.49 4.45 -13.35
CA ASP A 34 -4.11 3.83 -14.62
C ASP A 34 -5.31 3.66 -15.57
N GLY A 35 -6.51 3.42 -15.01
CA GLY A 35 -7.76 3.39 -15.76
C GLY A 35 -8.10 4.75 -16.38
N ILE A 36 -7.96 5.83 -15.59
CA ILE A 36 -8.20 7.20 -16.03
C ILE A 36 -7.16 7.63 -17.07
N GLU A 37 -5.88 7.32 -16.86
CA GLU A 37 -4.81 7.63 -17.80
C GLU A 37 -5.04 6.96 -19.17
N ARG A 38 -5.39 5.66 -19.18
CA ARG A 38 -5.76 4.96 -20.41
C ARG A 38 -6.99 5.56 -21.10
N ASN A 39 -7.97 6.06 -20.36
CA ASN A 39 -9.11 6.78 -20.93
C ASN A 39 -8.68 8.10 -21.58
N ALA A 40 -7.80 8.85 -20.92
CA ALA A 40 -7.27 10.10 -21.45
C ALA A 40 -6.49 9.87 -22.76
N ASP A 41 -5.67 8.82 -22.82
CA ASP A 41 -4.94 8.45 -24.03
C ASP A 41 -5.87 8.02 -25.17
N ARG A 42 -6.90 7.21 -24.88
CA ARG A 42 -7.93 6.86 -25.87
C ARG A 42 -8.62 8.09 -26.43
N LEU A 43 -8.96 9.05 -25.57
CA LEU A 43 -9.61 10.29 -25.98
C LEU A 43 -8.70 11.15 -26.88
N ARG A 44 -7.41 11.25 -26.53
CA ARG A 44 -6.39 11.94 -27.35
C ARG A 44 -6.28 11.30 -28.73
N LYS A 45 -6.31 9.97 -28.81
CA LYS A 45 -6.28 9.23 -30.08
C LYS A 45 -7.53 9.52 -30.92
N VAL A 46 -8.73 9.41 -30.34
CA VAL A 46 -9.99 9.74 -31.05
C VAL A 46 -9.97 11.16 -31.59
N ARG A 47 -9.47 12.13 -30.81
CA ARG A 47 -9.31 13.51 -31.27
C ARG A 47 -8.33 13.61 -32.43
N SER A 48 -7.17 12.94 -32.36
CA SER A 48 -6.20 12.92 -33.46
C SER A 48 -6.81 12.34 -34.74
N ASP A 49 -7.52 11.22 -34.63
CA ASP A 49 -8.14 10.53 -35.76
C ASP A 49 -9.22 11.40 -36.43
N LEU A 50 -10.01 12.13 -35.62
CA LEU A 50 -11.05 13.06 -36.12
C LEU A 50 -10.48 14.14 -37.05
N PHE A 51 -9.26 14.62 -36.79
CA PHE A 51 -8.62 15.68 -37.58
C PHE A 51 -7.64 15.19 -38.64
N SER A 52 -7.35 13.89 -38.68
CA SER A 52 -6.35 13.32 -39.60
C SER A 52 -6.88 13.08 -41.02
N ASN A 53 -8.19 13.17 -41.25
CA ASN A 53 -8.80 12.83 -42.55
C ASN A 53 -9.65 13.98 -43.14
N PRO A 54 -9.01 15.03 -43.71
CA PRO A 54 -9.70 16.21 -44.24
C PRO A 54 -10.46 15.99 -45.56
N GLY A 55 -10.46 14.78 -46.11
CA GLY A 55 -10.82 14.51 -47.52
C GLY A 55 -12.30 14.62 -47.93
N MET A 56 -13.26 14.80 -47.01
CA MET A 56 -14.70 14.91 -47.35
C MET A 56 -15.48 15.82 -46.38
N ALA A 57 -14.97 17.01 -46.08
CA ALA A 57 -15.68 17.98 -45.24
C ALA A 57 -16.61 18.88 -46.09
N THR A 58 -17.90 18.53 -46.18
CA THR A 58 -18.94 19.51 -46.53
C THR A 58 -19.15 20.47 -45.35
N GLY A 59 -19.70 21.68 -45.58
CA GLY A 59 -19.87 22.69 -44.51
C GLY A 59 -20.66 22.19 -43.29
N ALA A 60 -21.68 21.35 -43.50
CA ALA A 60 -22.43 20.70 -42.42
C ALA A 60 -21.59 19.68 -41.63
N ASN A 61 -20.71 18.93 -42.32
CA ASN A 61 -19.79 17.97 -41.70
C ASN A 61 -18.74 18.71 -40.84
N PHE A 62 -18.30 19.89 -41.26
CA PHE A 62 -17.34 20.71 -40.52
C PHE A 62 -17.93 21.25 -39.19
N ALA A 63 -19.18 21.71 -39.20
CA ALA A 63 -19.84 22.17 -37.97
C ALA A 63 -20.00 21.03 -36.94
N ALA A 64 -20.40 19.84 -37.40
CA ALA A 64 -20.48 18.65 -36.54
C ALA A 64 -19.10 18.23 -35.98
N MET A 65 -18.04 18.32 -36.80
CA MET A 65 -16.67 18.05 -36.36
C MET A 65 -16.20 19.04 -35.29
N GLN A 66 -16.51 20.33 -35.43
CA GLN A 66 -16.17 21.33 -34.41
C GLN A 66 -16.89 21.09 -33.09
N GLU A 67 -18.19 20.76 -33.13
CA GLU A 67 -18.95 20.44 -31.92
C GLU A 67 -18.38 19.21 -31.22
N LEU A 68 -18.09 18.14 -31.97
CA LEU A 68 -17.48 16.93 -31.43
C LEU A 68 -16.10 17.23 -30.83
N ALA A 69 -15.28 18.03 -31.51
CA ALA A 69 -13.98 18.45 -30.99
C ALA A 69 -14.09 19.20 -29.66
N GLY A 70 -15.05 20.12 -29.53
CA GLY A 70 -15.31 20.83 -28.28
C GLY A 70 -15.72 19.89 -27.14
N ARG A 71 -16.58 18.91 -27.42
CA ARG A 71 -16.97 17.87 -26.44
C ARG A 71 -15.77 17.00 -26.02
N LEU A 72 -14.93 16.59 -26.98
CA LEU A 72 -13.72 15.82 -26.70
C LEU A 72 -12.72 16.64 -25.88
N GLU A 73 -12.58 17.94 -26.12
CA GLU A 73 -11.71 18.82 -25.34
C GLU A 73 -12.21 19.00 -23.91
N GLN A 74 -13.52 19.19 -23.72
CA GLN A 74 -14.14 19.26 -22.41
C GLN A 74 -13.96 17.96 -21.62
N ALA A 75 -14.20 16.81 -22.26
CA ALA A 75 -13.97 15.51 -21.65
C ALA A 75 -12.48 15.30 -21.29
N GLY A 76 -11.55 15.81 -22.13
CA GLY A 76 -10.11 15.77 -21.85
C GLY A 76 -9.75 16.53 -20.57
N ARG A 77 -10.23 17.77 -20.42
CA ARG A 77 -10.02 18.55 -19.19
C ARG A 77 -10.60 17.87 -17.95
N GLN A 78 -11.76 17.23 -18.06
CA GLN A 78 -12.35 16.49 -16.97
C GLN A 78 -11.50 15.28 -16.57
N LEU A 79 -10.95 14.54 -17.55
CA LEU A 79 -10.06 13.41 -17.30
C LEU A 79 -8.72 13.87 -16.71
N ASP A 80 -8.17 15.00 -17.14
CA ASP A 80 -6.94 15.55 -16.57
C ASP A 80 -7.13 15.94 -15.09
N GLY A 81 -8.26 16.56 -14.75
CA GLY A 81 -8.64 16.84 -13.35
C GLY A 81 -8.84 15.57 -12.53
N ALA A 82 -9.56 14.59 -13.06
CA ALA A 82 -9.76 13.30 -12.39
C ALA A 82 -8.44 12.54 -12.19
N LEU A 83 -7.52 12.62 -13.16
CA LEU A 83 -6.19 11.99 -13.07
C LEU A 83 -5.34 12.67 -11.99
N TYR A 84 -5.39 13.99 -11.88
CA TYR A 84 -4.74 14.72 -10.80
C TYR A 84 -5.23 14.26 -9.42
N ASP A 85 -6.55 14.19 -9.24
CA ASP A 85 -7.15 13.74 -7.97
C ASP A 85 -6.82 12.27 -7.68
N ALA A 86 -6.86 11.40 -8.69
CA ALA A 86 -6.52 9.99 -8.55
C ALA A 86 -5.04 9.79 -8.15
N ARG A 87 -4.11 10.54 -8.76
CA ARG A 87 -2.68 10.50 -8.39
C ARG A 87 -2.46 10.97 -6.96
N ARG A 88 -3.13 12.05 -6.54
CA ARG A 88 -3.08 12.52 -5.14
C ARG A 88 -3.61 11.47 -4.16
N LYS A 89 -4.66 10.73 -4.55
CA LYS A 89 -5.19 9.62 -3.76
C LYS A 89 -4.20 8.46 -3.66
N VAL A 90 -3.49 8.13 -4.73
CA VAL A 90 -2.40 7.13 -4.72
C VAL A 90 -1.32 7.54 -3.71
N GLU A 91 -0.82 8.76 -3.79
CA GLU A 91 0.21 9.27 -2.86
C GLU A 91 -0.24 9.17 -1.39
N ALA A 92 -1.48 9.55 -1.10
CA ALA A 92 -2.05 9.43 0.24
C ALA A 92 -2.09 7.97 0.73
N LYS A 93 -2.48 7.03 -0.14
CA LYS A 93 -2.54 5.59 0.19
C LYS A 93 -1.15 4.96 0.35
N GLU A 94 -0.17 5.40 -0.44
CA GLU A 94 1.23 5.01 -0.28
C GLU A 94 1.78 5.47 1.08
N GLY A 95 1.48 6.70 1.48
CA GLY A 95 1.83 7.20 2.82
C GLY A 95 1.26 6.35 3.95
N LEU A 96 -0.02 5.96 3.84
CA LEU A 96 -0.66 5.06 4.81
C LEU A 96 -0.03 3.66 4.82
N THR A 97 0.37 3.14 3.66
CA THR A 97 1.06 1.85 3.55
C THR A 97 2.41 1.87 4.25
N LEU A 98 3.19 2.95 4.06
CA LEU A 98 4.47 3.14 4.75
C LEU A 98 4.29 3.20 6.26
N ALA A 99 3.29 3.95 6.75
CA ALA A 99 2.97 4.02 8.17
C ALA A 99 2.56 2.64 8.72
N ALA A 100 1.71 1.91 8.02
CA ALA A 100 1.27 0.57 8.41
C ALA A 100 2.44 -0.44 8.43
N ASN A 101 3.38 -0.33 7.49
CA ASN A 101 4.57 -1.18 7.50
C ASN A 101 5.47 -0.87 8.72
N ARG A 102 5.69 0.41 9.01
CA ARG A 102 6.46 0.83 10.19
C ARG A 102 5.85 0.29 11.48
N ASP A 103 4.53 0.37 11.63
CA ASP A 103 3.81 -0.18 12.78
C ASP A 103 3.94 -1.70 12.89
N ARG A 104 3.94 -2.41 11.76
CA ARG A 104 4.16 -3.86 11.69
C ARG A 104 5.57 -4.22 12.15
N GLU A 105 6.59 -3.52 11.66
CA GLU A 105 8.00 -3.73 12.06
C GLU A 105 8.23 -3.44 13.54
N ILE A 106 7.62 -2.38 14.08
CA ILE A 106 7.69 -2.07 15.52
C ILE A 106 7.05 -3.20 16.33
N ALA A 107 5.87 -3.69 15.92
CA ALA A 107 5.20 -4.79 16.60
C ALA A 107 6.02 -6.09 16.56
N GLU A 108 6.74 -6.35 15.47
CA GLU A 108 7.63 -7.49 15.32
C GLU A 108 8.81 -7.41 16.30
N LYS A 109 9.52 -6.28 16.31
CA LYS A 109 10.62 -6.03 17.26
C LYS A 109 10.18 -6.15 18.71
N LEU A 110 8.97 -5.68 19.04
CA LEU A 110 8.42 -5.79 20.40
C LEU A 110 8.04 -7.24 20.77
N LYS A 111 7.61 -8.06 19.81
CA LYS A 111 7.36 -9.49 20.02
C LYS A 111 8.68 -10.22 20.29
N ASP A 112 9.72 -9.90 19.54
CA ASP A 112 11.03 -10.54 19.67
C ASP A 112 11.70 -10.16 20.99
N ARG A 113 11.64 -8.88 21.40
CA ARG A 113 12.10 -8.46 22.73
C ARG A 113 11.36 -9.21 23.85
N ALA A 114 10.03 -9.29 23.79
CA ALA A 114 9.24 -10.02 24.79
C ALA A 114 9.54 -11.52 24.82
N ARG A 115 10.06 -12.09 23.73
CA ARG A 115 10.53 -13.47 23.68
C ARG A 115 11.89 -13.60 24.38
N ALA A 116 12.85 -12.72 24.07
CA ALA A 116 14.15 -12.69 24.73
C ALA A 116 14.01 -12.52 26.25
N ASP A 117 13.19 -11.57 26.71
CA ASP A 117 12.93 -11.36 28.15
C ASP A 117 12.38 -12.63 28.83
N LEU A 118 11.54 -13.40 28.12
CA LEU A 118 10.97 -14.64 28.63
C LEU A 118 12.01 -15.76 28.70
N GLU A 119 12.94 -15.82 27.75
CA GLU A 119 14.04 -16.77 27.71
C GLU A 119 15.04 -16.45 28.86
N GLU A 120 15.45 -15.20 29.02
CA GLU A 120 16.32 -14.73 30.11
C GLU A 120 15.70 -15.02 31.49
N TRP A 121 14.41 -14.77 31.67
CA TRP A 121 13.73 -15.10 32.92
C TRP A 121 13.72 -16.60 33.22
N ARG A 122 13.58 -17.45 32.19
CA ARG A 122 13.63 -18.91 32.36
C ARG A 122 15.04 -19.34 32.77
N GLU A 123 16.06 -18.82 32.12
CA GLU A 123 17.47 -19.11 32.46
C GLU A 123 17.80 -18.67 33.88
N THR A 124 17.41 -17.45 34.26
CA THR A 124 17.57 -16.93 35.63
C THR A 124 16.87 -17.82 36.66
N LYS A 125 15.64 -18.26 36.36
CA LYS A 125 14.89 -19.19 37.22
C LYS A 125 15.58 -20.55 37.36
N LEU A 126 16.14 -21.09 36.28
CA LEU A 126 16.87 -22.35 36.29
C LEU A 126 18.18 -22.23 37.09
N ALA A 127 18.95 -21.15 36.89
CA ALA A 127 20.18 -20.87 37.63
C ALA A 127 19.97 -20.69 39.14
N ALA A 128 18.80 -20.20 39.53
CA ALA A 128 18.41 -20.06 40.94
C ALA A 128 18.12 -21.42 41.64
N LEU A 129 17.93 -22.52 40.89
CA LEU A 129 17.64 -23.83 41.48
C LEU A 129 18.89 -24.45 42.15
N PRO A 130 18.81 -24.91 43.41
CA PRO A 130 19.96 -25.47 44.15
C PRO A 130 20.63 -26.68 43.49
N ARG A 131 19.85 -27.50 42.77
CA ARG A 131 20.36 -28.68 42.05
C ARG A 131 21.14 -28.29 40.79
N TYR A 132 20.67 -27.27 40.06
CA TYR A 132 21.34 -26.76 38.86
C TYR A 132 22.68 -26.10 39.22
N ARG A 133 22.71 -25.35 40.33
CA ARG A 133 23.93 -24.74 40.88
C ARG A 133 24.97 -25.78 41.31
N ARG A 134 24.55 -26.93 41.86
CA ARG A 134 25.45 -28.06 42.15
C ARG A 134 25.97 -28.74 40.89
N MET A 135 25.11 -28.95 39.89
CA MET A 135 25.47 -29.62 38.64
C MET A 135 26.49 -28.83 37.83
N GLN A 136 26.36 -27.51 37.72
CA GLN A 136 27.41 -26.65 37.12
C GLN A 136 28.73 -26.71 37.90
N ARG A 137 28.68 -26.73 39.23
CA ARG A 137 29.88 -26.78 40.07
C ARG A 137 30.64 -28.11 40.04
N THR A 138 30.01 -29.18 39.56
CA THR A 138 30.60 -30.53 39.49
C THR A 138 31.06 -30.89 38.06
N GLY A 139 30.64 -30.14 37.04
CA GLY A 139 31.04 -30.33 35.64
C GLY A 139 32.21 -29.46 35.18
N ASP A 140 32.88 -28.77 36.12
CA ASP A 140 34.03 -27.88 35.90
C ASP A 140 35.36 -28.54 36.37
N VAL A 141 35.43 -29.88 36.30
CA VAL A 141 36.63 -30.70 36.59
C VAL A 141 36.86 -31.68 35.45
#